data_AF-A0A9D1VPF8-F1
#
_entry.id   AF-A0A9D1VPF8-F1
#
_cell.length_a   1.000
_cell.length_b   1.000
_cell.length_c   1.000
_cell.angle_alpha   90.00
_cell.angle_beta   90.00
_cell.angle_gamma   90.00
#
_symmetry.space_group_name_H-M   'P 1'
#
loop_
_entity.id
_entity.type
_entity.pdbx_description
1 polymer ?
#
loop_
_entity_poly.entity_id
_entity_poly.type
_entity_poly.pdbx_seq_one_letter_code
_entity_poly.pdbx_strand_id
1 'polypeptide(L)'
;MGTISGKQVREIIRLYSSNNSILETARAAGLSTVKVRKILITEGLWESDTSIKIGTLLEQGLTTEEIAEILCMSVKNVQAYMPYERGIYGGDVLSPEAVRSDRYRHRMRKAASMQVVKRIKGRDKPERMEEMADKKKVGFQDSHGDSPDVLRLHLELDLQYADEEEIRILKEYGSMKKGIFRDILVPADITLHALHYAILRMFGWQNGHLHSFLLPETAFKELTEDKFCIWTQMAGVYFRFPTENYEDIYWDDDYREGESIKSWMKKKYTGPYRYKGYGEHYVPSQIEAESLLAMREEITLREFAFGAEKKPEPYKAKLKEATVDQVMHAFADLTCYELLERLPLAEILRVKGQNKIELKKIREYLDRELSKLNIKEIIEEYRNTRFRSGKKEQEFLEKYDLPVMPVTDQLIYRYDYGDGWEVLISCENAYKGDETGLWKDMNREMPDVPADKLEETVAKHRPICIQKDGIELVDDVGGISGFCEMLRTICECDMNNKEKREERENILDWAHMMGWTGRNISPKQTL
;
A
#
# COMPACT_ATOMS: atom_id res chain seq x y z
N MET A 1 17.74 7.04 -21.57
CA MET A 1 17.99 8.44 -22.02
C MET A 1 17.88 8.44 -23.54
N GLY A 2 17.01 9.25 -24.14
CA GLY A 2 16.72 9.20 -25.59
C GLY A 2 17.91 9.60 -26.45
N THR A 3 18.07 8.99 -27.63
CA THR A 3 19.17 9.24 -28.57
C THR A 3 18.88 10.45 -29.47
N ILE A 4 19.93 11.14 -29.91
CA ILE A 4 19.89 12.35 -30.73
C ILE A 4 20.14 11.97 -32.19
N SER A 5 19.26 12.36 -33.11
CA SER A 5 19.42 12.10 -34.55
C SER A 5 20.58 12.89 -35.15
N GLY A 6 21.16 12.44 -36.26
CA GLY A 6 22.19 13.20 -36.99
C GLY A 6 21.72 14.60 -37.43
N LYS A 7 20.40 14.81 -37.56
CA LYS A 7 19.81 16.15 -37.75
C LYS A 7 19.92 17.00 -36.49
N GLN A 8 19.67 16.43 -35.31
CA GLN A 8 19.81 17.15 -34.04
C GLN A 8 21.27 17.46 -33.69
N VAL A 9 22.24 16.61 -34.05
CA VAL A 9 23.67 16.94 -33.88
C VAL A 9 24.04 18.17 -34.72
N ARG A 10 23.63 18.23 -35.99
CA ARG A 10 23.85 19.40 -36.85
C ARG A 10 23.18 20.67 -36.30
N GLU A 11 22.00 20.53 -35.73
CA GLU A 11 21.30 21.66 -35.10
C GLU A 11 22.04 22.14 -33.83
N ILE A 12 22.55 21.23 -32.99
CA ILE A 12 23.37 21.58 -31.82
C ILE A 12 24.65 22.30 -32.25
N ILE A 13 25.34 21.82 -33.28
CA ILE A 13 26.54 22.47 -33.84
C ILE A 13 26.20 23.88 -34.34
N ARG A 14 25.09 24.04 -35.07
CA ARG A 14 24.64 25.32 -35.59
C ARG A 14 24.29 26.31 -34.47
N LEU A 15 23.53 25.86 -33.47
CA LEU A 15 23.14 26.66 -32.31
C LEU A 15 24.36 27.07 -31.48
N TYR A 16 25.28 26.13 -31.24
CA TYR A 16 26.50 26.44 -30.50
C TYR A 16 27.39 27.42 -31.26
N SER A 17 27.53 27.26 -32.58
CA SER A 17 28.30 28.18 -33.42
C SER A 17 27.73 29.60 -33.43
N SER A 18 26.43 29.80 -33.15
CA SER A 18 25.80 31.12 -33.12
C SER A 18 25.80 31.79 -31.74
N ASN A 19 25.74 31.03 -30.65
CA ASN A 19 25.64 31.58 -29.29
C ASN A 19 26.86 31.34 -28.39
N ASN A 20 27.78 30.45 -28.80
CA ASN A 20 28.99 30.03 -28.08
C ASN A 20 28.78 29.65 -26.60
N SER A 21 27.60 29.10 -26.28
CA SER A 21 27.17 28.77 -24.92
C SER A 21 26.48 27.41 -24.86
N ILE A 22 27.03 26.49 -24.06
CA ILE A 22 26.41 25.19 -23.79
C ILE A 22 25.02 25.35 -23.18
N LEU A 23 24.84 26.34 -22.29
CA LEU A 23 23.59 26.55 -21.57
C LEU A 23 22.48 27.00 -22.52
N GLU A 24 22.76 27.99 -23.36
CA GLU A 24 21.78 28.50 -24.34
C GLU A 24 21.50 27.47 -25.43
N THR A 25 22.53 26.75 -25.89
CA THR A 25 22.37 25.64 -26.85
C THR A 25 21.51 24.53 -26.28
N ALA A 26 21.69 24.16 -25.01
CA ALA A 26 20.87 23.16 -24.34
C ALA A 26 19.41 23.60 -24.20
N ARG A 27 19.18 24.87 -23.83
CA ARG A 27 17.83 25.46 -23.73
C ARG A 27 17.12 25.46 -25.09
N ALA A 28 17.80 25.94 -26.13
CA ALA A 28 17.24 26.02 -27.48
C ALA A 28 16.98 24.65 -28.12
N ALA A 29 17.84 23.66 -27.85
CA ALA A 29 17.68 22.30 -28.38
C ALA A 29 16.74 21.40 -27.54
N GLY A 30 16.27 21.86 -26.37
CA GLY A 30 15.46 21.05 -25.45
C GLY A 30 16.22 19.86 -24.84
N LEU A 31 17.53 20.03 -24.58
CA LEU A 31 18.43 18.98 -24.10
C LEU A 31 19.08 19.37 -22.77
N SER A 32 19.67 18.40 -22.06
CA SER A 32 20.48 18.71 -20.89
C SER A 32 21.85 19.28 -21.28
N THR A 33 22.39 20.16 -20.44
CA THR A 33 23.72 20.77 -20.62
C THR A 33 24.83 19.74 -20.70
N VAL A 34 24.74 18.66 -19.92
CA VAL A 34 25.67 17.53 -19.98
C VAL A 34 25.66 16.89 -21.37
N LYS A 35 24.49 16.67 -21.96
CA LYS A 35 24.37 16.00 -23.25
C LYS A 35 24.89 16.86 -24.40
N VAL A 36 24.60 18.16 -24.38
CA VAL A 36 25.17 19.13 -25.34
C VAL A 36 26.69 19.17 -25.21
N ARG A 37 27.22 19.24 -23.98
CA ARG A 37 28.67 19.22 -23.71
C ARG A 37 29.34 17.98 -24.32
N LYS A 38 28.83 16.78 -24.04
CA LYS A 38 29.41 15.53 -24.55
C LYS A 38 29.45 15.48 -26.08
N ILE A 39 28.42 16.02 -26.75
CA ILE A 39 28.36 16.09 -28.22
C ILE A 39 29.41 17.07 -28.74
N LEU A 40 29.51 18.25 -28.15
CA LEU A 40 30.50 19.25 -28.57
C LEU A 40 31.94 18.77 -28.33
N ILE A 41 32.19 18.00 -27.26
CA ILE A 41 33.48 17.31 -27.03
C ILE A 41 33.74 16.31 -28.16
N THR A 42 32.78 15.45 -28.50
CA THR A 42 32.92 14.47 -29.59
C THR A 42 33.19 15.10 -30.95
N GLU A 43 32.56 16.24 -31.24
CA GLU A 43 32.77 16.97 -32.50
C GLU A 43 34.00 17.90 -32.45
N GLY A 44 34.72 17.95 -31.32
CA GLY A 44 35.92 18.79 -31.15
C GLY A 44 35.64 20.29 -31.06
N LEU A 45 34.40 20.69 -30.75
CA LEU A 45 33.95 22.09 -30.72
C LEU A 45 33.96 22.69 -29.31
N TRP A 46 34.17 21.87 -28.28
CA TRP A 46 34.25 22.34 -26.90
C TRP A 46 35.23 21.50 -26.09
N GLU A 47 36.06 22.18 -25.32
CA GLU A 47 37.05 21.58 -24.43
C GLU A 47 37.17 22.33 -23.11
N SER A 48 37.74 21.65 -22.13
CA SER A 48 38.10 22.15 -20.80
C SER A 48 39.28 21.32 -20.29
N ASP A 49 40.02 21.83 -19.32
CA ASP A 49 41.11 21.09 -18.67
C ASP A 49 40.66 19.70 -18.18
N THR A 50 39.42 19.59 -17.71
CA THR A 50 38.83 18.33 -17.24
C THR A 50 38.53 17.38 -18.39
N SER A 51 37.91 17.84 -19.48
CA SER A 51 37.58 16.98 -20.63
C SER A 51 38.83 16.53 -21.40
N ILE A 52 39.86 17.37 -21.47
CA ILE A 52 41.14 17.02 -22.09
C ILE A 52 41.81 15.91 -21.29
N LYS A 53 41.96 16.07 -19.97
CA LYS A 53 42.54 15.05 -19.09
C LYS A 53 41.80 13.71 -19.17
N ILE A 54 40.45 13.76 -19.15
CA ILE A 54 39.62 12.56 -19.30
C ILE A 54 39.84 11.92 -20.68
N GLY A 55 39.86 12.72 -21.75
CA GLY A 55 40.14 12.24 -23.11
C GLY A 55 41.48 11.52 -23.22
N THR A 56 42.56 12.11 -22.70
CA THR A 56 43.91 11.51 -22.72
C THR A 56 43.97 10.19 -21.95
N LEU A 57 43.31 10.10 -20.79
CA LEU A 57 43.31 8.87 -19.99
C LEU A 57 42.46 7.77 -20.65
N LEU A 58 41.37 8.13 -21.34
CA LEU A 58 40.59 7.19 -22.15
C LEU A 58 41.38 6.65 -23.34
N GLU A 59 42.17 7.49 -24.01
CA GLU A 59 43.07 7.07 -25.11
C GLU A 59 44.15 6.09 -24.63
N GLN A 60 44.53 6.15 -23.35
CA GLN A 60 45.43 5.20 -22.70
C GLN A 60 44.74 3.88 -22.29
N GLY A 61 43.43 3.74 -22.56
CA GLY A 61 42.66 2.51 -22.31
C GLY A 61 42.17 2.36 -20.87
N LEU A 62 42.24 3.40 -20.04
CA LEU A 62 41.76 3.37 -18.66
C LEU A 62 40.23 3.38 -18.60
N THR A 63 39.68 2.65 -17.62
CA THR A 63 38.24 2.59 -17.34
C THR A 63 37.74 3.88 -16.68
N THR A 64 36.42 4.10 -16.70
CA THR A 64 35.83 5.31 -16.11
C THR A 64 36.09 5.39 -14.60
N GLU A 65 36.12 4.24 -13.93
CA GLU A 65 36.40 4.07 -12.50
C GLU A 65 37.85 4.44 -12.17
N GLU A 66 38.82 3.94 -12.95
CA GLU A 66 40.24 4.27 -12.79
C GLU A 66 40.49 5.77 -13.04
N ILE A 67 39.84 6.36 -14.04
CA ILE A 67 39.94 7.80 -14.33
C ILE A 67 39.37 8.63 -13.18
N ALA A 68 38.26 8.19 -12.59
CA ALA A 68 37.64 8.86 -11.44
C ALA A 68 38.58 8.88 -10.23
N GLU A 69 39.30 7.78 -10.00
CA GLU A 69 40.30 7.64 -8.95
C GLU A 69 41.53 8.53 -9.21
N ILE A 70 42.12 8.46 -10.42
CA ILE A 70 43.29 9.26 -10.82
C ILE A 70 43.00 10.76 -10.71
N LEU A 71 41.80 11.20 -11.13
CA LEU A 71 41.43 12.60 -11.13
C LEU A 71 40.73 13.06 -9.84
N CYS A 72 40.62 12.18 -8.83
CA CYS A 72 39.95 12.46 -7.55
C CYS A 72 38.55 13.07 -7.72
N MET A 73 37.75 12.53 -8.63
CA MET A 73 36.39 13.00 -8.91
C MET A 73 35.39 11.84 -8.88
N SER A 74 34.09 12.14 -8.77
CA SER A 74 33.08 11.08 -8.85
C SER A 74 32.99 10.50 -10.27
N VAL A 75 32.69 9.20 -10.38
CA VAL A 75 32.42 8.51 -11.67
C VAL A 75 31.39 9.27 -12.51
N LYS A 76 30.35 9.83 -11.88
CA LYS A 76 29.34 10.67 -12.55
C LYS A 76 29.91 11.95 -13.15
N ASN A 77 30.91 12.55 -12.50
CA ASN A 77 31.60 13.74 -13.00
C ASN A 77 32.45 13.36 -14.22
N VAL A 78 33.23 12.27 -14.16
CA VAL A 78 33.98 11.74 -15.31
C VAL A 78 33.04 11.55 -16.51
N GLN A 79 31.96 10.80 -16.32
CA GLN A 79 30.98 10.49 -17.37
C GLN A 79 30.35 11.72 -18.04
N ALA A 80 30.27 12.86 -17.33
CA ALA A 80 29.72 14.12 -17.83
C ALA A 80 30.68 14.90 -18.75
N TYR A 81 31.98 14.60 -18.71
CA TYR A 81 33.03 15.23 -19.53
C TYR A 81 33.67 14.26 -20.53
N MET A 82 33.22 13.01 -20.60
CA MET A 82 33.62 12.08 -21.65
C MET A 82 33.01 12.45 -23.01
N PRO A 83 33.63 12.04 -24.13
CA PRO A 83 32.98 12.05 -25.43
C PRO A 83 31.62 11.31 -25.41
N TYR A 84 30.69 11.75 -26.25
CA TYR A 84 29.45 11.05 -26.54
C TYR A 84 29.69 9.77 -27.35
N GLU A 85 29.28 8.62 -26.80
CA GLU A 85 29.22 7.35 -27.53
C GLU A 85 27.94 7.27 -28.36
N ARG A 86 28.09 7.18 -29.70
CA ARG A 86 26.96 7.00 -30.62
C ARG A 86 26.51 5.53 -30.59
N GLY A 87 25.56 5.20 -29.72
CA GLY A 87 24.88 3.89 -29.76
C GLY A 87 24.13 3.69 -31.08
N ILE A 88 24.34 2.53 -31.72
CA ILE A 88 23.58 2.09 -32.90
C ILE A 88 22.12 1.86 -32.48
N TYR A 89 21.15 2.51 -33.13
CA TYR A 89 19.71 2.24 -32.92
C TYR A 89 19.16 1.42 -34.09
N GLY A 90 18.34 0.40 -33.79
CA GLY A 90 17.77 -0.52 -34.77
C GLY A 90 18.65 -1.74 -35.09
N GLY A 91 19.73 -1.95 -34.34
CA GLY A 91 20.38 -3.26 -34.30
C GLY A 91 19.49 -4.25 -33.55
N ASP A 92 19.58 -5.53 -33.92
CA ASP A 92 18.80 -6.61 -33.30
C ASP A 92 19.09 -6.77 -31.79
N VAL A 93 20.19 -6.17 -31.30
CA VAL A 93 20.65 -6.25 -29.90
C VAL A 93 20.41 -4.92 -29.18
N LEU A 94 19.51 -4.95 -28.18
CA LEU A 94 19.20 -3.81 -27.30
C LEU A 94 20.35 -3.52 -26.31
N SER A 95 20.61 -2.24 -26.01
CA SER A 95 21.56 -1.88 -24.94
C SER A 95 21.02 -2.23 -23.55
N PRO A 96 21.87 -2.48 -22.53
CA PRO A 96 21.43 -2.79 -21.17
C PRO A 96 20.50 -1.73 -20.55
N GLU A 97 20.72 -0.44 -20.82
CA GLU A 97 19.85 0.66 -20.40
C GLU A 97 18.48 0.64 -21.10
N ALA A 98 18.46 0.31 -22.39
CA ALA A 98 17.22 0.20 -23.15
C ALA A 98 16.37 -0.95 -22.61
N VAL A 99 16.98 -2.11 -22.34
CA VAL A 99 16.31 -3.27 -21.72
C VAL A 99 15.80 -2.93 -20.32
N ARG A 100 16.59 -2.22 -19.49
CA ARG A 100 16.15 -1.78 -18.14
C ARG A 100 15.00 -0.79 -18.20
N SER A 101 15.06 0.18 -19.11
CA SER A 101 14.00 1.16 -19.32
C SER A 101 12.72 0.52 -19.84
N ASP A 102 12.83 -0.46 -20.74
CA ASP A 102 11.68 -1.16 -21.27
C ASP A 102 11.01 -2.04 -20.22
N ARG A 103 11.80 -2.83 -19.47
CA ARG A 103 11.33 -3.56 -18.30
C ARG A 103 10.65 -2.64 -17.29
N TYR A 104 11.21 -1.47 -16.99
CA TYR A 104 10.56 -0.49 -16.12
C TYR A 104 9.18 -0.05 -16.67
N ARG A 105 9.09 0.34 -17.95
CA ARG A 105 7.80 0.72 -18.57
C ARG A 105 6.80 -0.43 -18.58
N HIS A 106 7.27 -1.65 -18.85
CA HIS A 106 6.43 -2.84 -18.85
C HIS A 106 5.86 -3.12 -17.46
N ARG A 107 6.69 -3.01 -16.40
CA ARG A 107 6.22 -3.08 -15.01
C ARG A 107 5.19 -2.02 -14.68
N MET A 108 5.40 -0.77 -15.11
CA MET A 108 4.42 0.30 -14.83
C MET A 108 3.09 0.07 -15.55
N ARG A 109 3.12 -0.47 -16.79
CA ARG A 109 1.93 -0.91 -17.52
C ARG A 109 1.21 -2.06 -16.82
N LYS A 110 1.95 -3.07 -16.36
CA LYS A 110 1.39 -4.20 -15.63
C LYS A 110 0.76 -3.74 -14.31
N ALA A 111 1.47 -2.96 -13.50
CA ALA A 111 0.93 -2.34 -12.29
C ALA A 111 -0.36 -1.56 -12.57
N ALA A 112 -0.39 -0.78 -13.67
CA ALA A 112 -1.56 -0.03 -14.07
C ALA A 112 -2.74 -0.92 -14.45
N SER A 113 -2.48 -2.09 -15.05
CA SER A 113 -3.52 -3.07 -15.37
C SER A 113 -3.99 -3.90 -14.18
N MET A 114 -3.21 -3.95 -13.09
CA MET A 114 -3.53 -4.74 -11.91
C MET A 114 -4.42 -4.00 -10.92
N GLN A 115 -4.42 -2.66 -10.93
CA GLN A 115 -5.23 -1.86 -10.01
C GLN A 115 -6.69 -2.33 -9.93
N VAL A 116 -7.22 -2.41 -8.71
CA VAL A 116 -8.50 -3.08 -8.38
C VAL A 116 -9.63 -2.58 -9.28
N VAL A 117 -9.81 -1.26 -9.39
CA VAL A 117 -10.91 -0.68 -10.17
C VAL A 117 -10.83 -1.08 -11.65
N LYS A 118 -9.62 -1.20 -12.20
CA LYS A 118 -9.42 -1.59 -13.61
C LYS A 118 -9.59 -3.08 -13.85
N ARG A 119 -9.25 -3.94 -12.87
CA ARG A 119 -9.53 -5.38 -12.96
C ARG A 119 -11.03 -5.65 -12.95
N ILE A 120 -11.80 -4.89 -12.16
CA ILE A 120 -13.26 -5.06 -12.03
C ILE A 120 -14.01 -4.51 -13.25
N LYS A 121 -13.67 -3.31 -13.75
CA LYS A 121 -14.46 -2.65 -14.82
C LYS A 121 -14.27 -3.22 -16.23
N GLY A 122 -13.25 -4.06 -16.47
CA GLY A 122 -12.77 -4.24 -17.84
C GLY A 122 -12.26 -2.91 -18.42
N ARG A 123 -11.61 -2.92 -19.58
CA ARG A 123 -10.94 -1.73 -20.14
C ARG A 123 -11.92 -0.66 -20.59
N ASP A 124 -12.42 0.17 -19.69
CA ASP A 124 -13.02 1.46 -20.04
C ASP A 124 -12.56 2.59 -19.10
N LYS A 125 -12.45 3.78 -19.69
CA LYS A 125 -11.72 4.94 -19.16
C LYS A 125 -12.30 5.42 -17.82
N PRO A 126 -11.45 5.81 -16.84
CA PRO A 126 -11.93 6.52 -15.67
C PRO A 126 -12.35 7.95 -16.05
N GLU A 127 -13.53 8.36 -15.60
CA GLU A 127 -13.93 9.76 -15.53
C GLU A 127 -13.06 10.48 -14.50
N ARG A 128 -12.71 11.72 -14.82
CA ARG A 128 -11.87 12.58 -13.98
C ARG A 128 -12.66 13.04 -12.76
N MET A 129 -12.25 12.62 -11.57
CA MET A 129 -12.45 13.45 -10.38
C MET A 129 -11.29 14.46 -10.30
N GLU A 130 -11.64 15.75 -10.35
CA GLU A 130 -10.67 16.83 -10.19
C GLU A 130 -10.11 16.84 -8.75
N GLU A 131 -8.78 16.79 -8.63
CA GLU A 131 -8.10 17.10 -7.37
C GLU A 131 -8.37 18.57 -7.01
N MET A 132 -9.25 18.81 -6.04
CA MET A 132 -9.25 20.09 -5.34
C MET A 132 -8.13 20.10 -4.31
N ALA A 133 -7.15 20.97 -4.53
CA ALA A 133 -6.12 21.33 -3.56
C ALA A 133 -6.78 22.08 -2.37
N ASP A 134 -7.32 21.34 -1.41
CA ASP A 134 -7.95 21.93 -0.23
C ASP A 134 -6.90 22.17 0.86
N LYS A 135 -6.34 23.38 0.87
CA LYS A 135 -5.47 23.88 1.95
C LYS A 135 -6.33 24.19 3.19
N LYS A 136 -6.68 23.18 3.97
CA LYS A 136 -7.11 23.37 5.36
C LYS A 136 -6.91 22.10 6.17
N LYS A 137 -6.09 22.18 7.22
CA LYS A 137 -6.04 21.21 8.33
C LYS A 137 -7.42 21.25 9.00
N VAL A 138 -8.23 20.22 8.81
CA VAL A 138 -9.31 19.92 9.76
C VAL A 138 -8.60 19.12 10.83
N GLY A 139 -8.43 19.74 11.98
CA GLY A 139 -7.75 19.12 13.11
C GLY A 139 -8.55 17.91 13.58
N PHE A 140 -7.82 16.86 13.92
CA PHE A 140 -8.22 15.92 14.97
C PHE A 140 -8.91 16.73 16.08
N GLN A 141 -10.13 16.39 16.46
CA GLN A 141 -10.75 17.04 17.62
C GLN A 141 -9.86 16.71 18.82
N ASP A 142 -9.27 17.74 19.41
CA ASP A 142 -8.59 17.68 20.70
C ASP A 142 -9.60 17.23 21.76
N SER A 143 -9.76 15.93 21.91
CA SER A 143 -10.48 15.32 23.00
C SER A 143 -9.67 14.14 23.52
N HIS A 144 -8.61 14.50 24.24
CA HIS A 144 -7.99 13.85 25.39
C HIS A 144 -6.48 14.12 25.34
N GLY A 145 -5.98 14.97 26.24
CA GLY A 145 -4.55 15.30 26.35
C GLY A 145 -3.62 14.12 26.65
N ASP A 146 -4.09 12.88 26.59
CA ASP A 146 -3.39 11.64 26.90
C ASP A 146 -3.35 10.65 25.71
N SER A 147 -3.83 11.03 24.51
CA SER A 147 -3.67 10.19 23.31
C SER A 147 -2.19 10.08 22.90
N PRO A 148 -1.75 8.92 22.36
CA PRO A 148 -0.41 8.79 21.81
C PRO A 148 -0.26 9.56 20.50
N ASP A 149 0.97 9.96 20.19
CA ASP A 149 1.34 10.57 18.90
C ASP A 149 1.84 9.51 17.91
N VAL A 150 2.49 8.45 18.41
CA VAL A 150 3.11 7.39 17.61
C VAL A 150 2.79 6.03 18.20
N LEU A 151 2.45 5.06 17.34
CA LEU A 151 2.29 3.65 17.70
C LEU A 151 3.45 2.83 17.14
N ARG A 152 3.94 1.85 17.90
CA ARG A 152 4.82 0.79 17.39
C ARG A 152 3.99 -0.44 17.08
N LEU A 153 3.96 -0.82 15.80
CA LEU A 153 3.23 -1.99 15.35
C LEU A 153 4.20 -3.11 14.97
N HIS A 154 3.76 -4.33 15.23
CA HIS A 154 4.34 -5.55 14.68
C HIS A 154 3.36 -6.14 13.67
N LEU A 155 3.81 -6.34 12.44
CA LEU A 155 3.04 -6.94 11.36
C LEU A 155 3.72 -8.22 10.92
N GLU A 156 3.07 -9.36 11.13
CA GLU A 156 3.62 -10.68 10.86
C GLU A 156 2.70 -11.45 9.90
N LEU A 157 3.29 -12.03 8.85
CA LEU A 157 2.56 -12.89 7.95
C LEU A 157 2.22 -14.21 8.66
N ASP A 158 0.97 -14.63 8.57
CA ASP A 158 0.55 -15.92 9.10
C ASP A 158 1.13 -17.06 8.26
N LEU A 159 1.94 -17.89 8.91
CA LEU A 159 2.59 -19.06 8.32
C LEU A 159 2.11 -20.37 8.98
N GLN A 160 0.96 -20.37 9.66
CA GLN A 160 0.49 -21.54 10.42
C GLN A 160 0.30 -22.81 9.57
N TYR A 161 0.05 -22.65 8.26
CA TYR A 161 -0.15 -23.75 7.33
C TYR A 161 1.08 -24.08 6.48
N ALA A 162 2.19 -23.37 6.68
CA ALA A 162 3.41 -23.63 5.94
C ALA A 162 4.07 -24.93 6.41
N ASP A 163 4.43 -25.80 5.48
CA ASP A 163 5.10 -27.06 5.80
C ASP A 163 6.61 -26.89 6.09
N GLU A 164 7.26 -27.96 6.58
CA GLU A 164 8.69 -27.90 6.95
C GLU A 164 9.60 -27.53 5.77
N GLU A 165 9.22 -27.92 4.56
CA GLU A 165 9.98 -27.71 3.34
C GLU A 165 9.82 -26.26 2.83
N GLU A 166 8.62 -25.70 2.92
CA GLU A 166 8.36 -24.28 2.69
C GLU A 166 9.14 -23.42 3.69
N ILE A 167 9.13 -23.79 4.98
CA ILE A 167 9.92 -23.11 6.01
C ILE A 167 11.43 -23.19 5.72
N ARG A 168 11.93 -24.32 5.19
CA ARG A 168 13.33 -24.44 4.73
C ARG A 168 13.62 -23.44 3.62
N ILE A 169 12.79 -23.41 2.58
CA ILE A 169 12.95 -22.52 1.43
C ILE A 169 12.95 -21.05 1.85
N LEU A 170 12.02 -20.66 2.72
CA LEU A 170 11.94 -19.29 3.23
C LEU A 170 13.19 -18.90 4.04
N LYS A 171 13.74 -19.83 4.83
CA LYS A 171 15.00 -19.59 5.56
C LYS A 171 16.20 -19.45 4.64
N GLU A 172 16.30 -20.32 3.65
CA GLU A 172 17.46 -20.41 2.76
C GLU A 172 17.47 -19.31 1.69
N TYR A 173 16.31 -19.04 1.08
CA TYR A 173 16.18 -18.16 -0.08
C TYR A 173 15.31 -16.93 0.19
N GLY A 174 14.39 -17.01 1.16
CA GLY A 174 13.50 -15.92 1.55
C GLY A 174 14.09 -14.93 2.56
N SER A 175 15.35 -15.09 2.98
CA SER A 175 15.97 -14.30 4.06
C SER A 175 15.18 -14.30 5.38
N MET A 176 14.42 -15.36 5.65
CA MET A 176 13.64 -15.52 6.88
C MET A 176 14.51 -16.10 7.99
N LYS A 177 14.50 -15.52 9.19
CA LYS A 177 15.15 -16.11 10.36
C LYS A 177 14.14 -16.76 11.30
N LYS A 178 13.10 -16.04 11.64
CA LYS A 178 12.03 -16.44 12.57
C LYS A 178 10.67 -16.47 11.87
N GLY A 179 10.37 -15.43 11.11
CA GLY A 179 9.09 -15.26 10.42
C GLY A 179 9.21 -14.17 9.36
N ILE A 180 8.12 -13.89 8.66
CA ILE A 180 8.09 -12.78 7.69
C ILE A 180 7.34 -11.62 8.35
N PHE A 181 8.07 -10.68 8.93
CA PHE A 181 7.46 -9.59 9.70
C PHE A 181 8.12 -8.23 9.46
N ARG A 182 7.40 -7.17 9.87
CA ARG A 182 7.83 -5.77 9.85
C ARG A 182 7.46 -5.12 11.16
N ASP A 183 8.44 -4.53 11.84
CA ASP A 183 8.19 -3.62 12.95
C ASP A 183 8.23 -2.19 12.42
N ILE A 184 7.17 -1.44 12.69
CA ILE A 184 7.01 -0.09 12.17
C ILE A 184 6.59 0.90 13.25
N LEU A 185 6.94 2.16 13.04
CA LEU A 185 6.38 3.29 13.77
C LEU A 185 5.39 4.00 12.85
N VAL A 186 4.19 4.30 13.35
CA VAL A 186 3.14 4.98 12.60
C VAL A 186 2.60 6.17 13.39
N PRO A 187 2.16 7.27 12.73
CA PRO A 187 1.35 8.28 13.39
C PRO A 187 0.09 7.64 13.98
N ALA A 188 -0.29 8.01 15.20
CA ALA A 188 -1.43 7.41 15.89
C ALA A 188 -2.77 7.62 15.14
N ASP A 189 -2.87 8.69 14.36
CA ASP A 189 -4.03 9.04 13.54
C ASP A 189 -4.03 8.38 12.16
N ILE A 190 -3.09 7.48 11.84
CA ILE A 190 -3.12 6.72 10.60
C ILE A 190 -4.42 5.92 10.50
N THR A 191 -5.14 6.07 9.39
CA THR A 191 -6.35 5.28 9.13
C THR A 191 -5.99 3.88 8.66
N LEU A 192 -6.89 2.92 8.85
CA LEU A 192 -6.76 1.58 8.27
C LEU A 192 -6.58 1.64 6.74
N HIS A 193 -7.26 2.56 6.07
CA HIS A 193 -7.09 2.83 4.64
C HIS A 193 -5.63 3.20 4.26
N ALA A 194 -5.01 4.10 5.03
CA ALA A 194 -3.62 4.47 4.80
C ALA A 194 -2.67 3.32 5.17
N LEU A 195 -2.99 2.56 6.22
CA LEU A 195 -2.20 1.41 6.65
C LEU A 195 -2.17 0.32 5.56
N HIS A 196 -3.28 0.08 4.85
CA HIS A 196 -3.34 -0.83 3.69
C HIS A 196 -2.22 -0.56 2.68
N TYR A 197 -2.10 0.68 2.20
CA TYR A 197 -1.05 1.04 1.25
C TYR A 197 0.37 0.91 1.82
N ALA A 198 0.54 1.09 3.13
CA ALA A 198 1.82 0.84 3.79
C ALA A 198 2.13 -0.66 3.82
N ILE A 199 1.15 -1.51 4.14
CA ILE A 199 1.27 -2.98 4.10
C ILE A 199 1.66 -3.46 2.71
N LEU A 200 0.93 -3.03 1.67
CA LEU A 200 1.24 -3.37 0.28
C LEU A 200 2.71 -3.05 -0.06
N ARG A 201 3.16 -1.84 0.28
CA ARG A 201 4.56 -1.43 0.02
C ARG A 201 5.56 -2.30 0.79
N MET A 202 5.28 -2.65 2.04
CA MET A 202 6.19 -3.39 2.91
C MET A 202 6.35 -4.87 2.52
N PHE A 203 5.27 -5.46 2.02
CA PHE A 203 5.23 -6.85 1.59
C PHE A 203 5.46 -7.03 0.09
N GLY A 204 5.47 -5.96 -0.71
CA GLY A 204 5.83 -6.01 -2.13
C GLY A 204 4.66 -6.12 -3.10
N TRP A 205 3.43 -6.05 -2.58
CA TRP A 205 2.19 -6.11 -3.34
C TRP A 205 1.90 -4.80 -4.10
N GLN A 206 1.09 -4.88 -5.14
CA GLN A 206 0.84 -3.82 -6.12
C GLN A 206 -0.59 -3.29 -6.15
N ASN A 207 -1.37 -3.51 -5.08
CA ASN A 207 -2.78 -3.10 -5.00
C ASN A 207 -3.64 -3.77 -6.10
N GLY A 208 -3.42 -5.07 -6.29
CA GLY A 208 -4.02 -5.84 -7.39
C GLY A 208 -5.33 -6.54 -7.06
N HIS A 209 -5.71 -6.54 -5.79
CA HIS A 209 -6.70 -7.44 -5.23
C HIS A 209 -7.52 -6.80 -4.13
N LEU A 210 -8.63 -7.46 -3.79
CA LEU A 210 -9.46 -7.11 -2.64
C LEU A 210 -8.72 -7.35 -1.32
N HIS A 211 -9.10 -6.57 -0.31
CA HIS A 211 -8.53 -6.64 1.02
C HIS A 211 -9.58 -6.32 2.09
N SER A 212 -9.28 -6.72 3.32
CA SER A 212 -10.10 -6.39 4.48
C SER A 212 -9.27 -6.36 5.76
N PHE A 213 -9.72 -5.54 6.72
CA PHE A 213 -9.28 -5.60 8.10
C PHE A 213 -10.38 -6.26 8.94
N LEU A 214 -10.00 -7.15 9.84
CA LEU A 214 -10.90 -7.94 10.66
C LEU A 214 -10.46 -7.91 12.12
N LEU A 215 -11.42 -8.11 13.01
CA LEU A 215 -11.15 -8.46 14.40
C LEU A 215 -10.88 -9.97 14.50
N PRO A 216 -10.10 -10.42 15.50
CA PRO A 216 -10.08 -11.82 15.90
C PRO A 216 -11.50 -12.33 16.15
N GLU A 217 -11.78 -13.57 15.75
CA GLU A 217 -13.14 -14.14 15.80
C GLU A 217 -13.77 -14.04 17.21
N THR A 218 -12.96 -14.27 18.25
CA THR A 218 -13.39 -14.17 19.65
C THR A 218 -13.82 -12.75 20.02
N ALA A 219 -13.04 -11.74 19.63
CA ALA A 219 -13.37 -10.33 19.87
C ALA A 219 -14.62 -9.92 19.07
N PHE A 220 -14.74 -10.35 17.81
CA PHE A 220 -15.92 -10.11 16.98
C PHE A 220 -17.20 -10.69 17.61
N LYS A 221 -17.18 -11.97 17.98
CA LYS A 221 -18.33 -12.67 18.57
C LYS A 221 -18.70 -12.11 19.93
N GLU A 222 -17.72 -11.78 20.77
CA GLU A 222 -18.00 -11.15 22.06
C GLU A 222 -18.56 -9.72 21.90
N LEU A 223 -18.05 -8.93 20.94
CA LEU A 223 -18.52 -7.57 20.68
C LEU A 223 -19.96 -7.55 20.16
N THR A 224 -20.28 -8.42 19.20
CA THR A 224 -21.61 -8.50 18.55
C THR A 224 -22.60 -9.41 19.28
N GLU A 225 -22.16 -10.12 20.32
CA GLU A 225 -22.87 -11.25 20.94
C GLU A 225 -23.32 -12.31 19.94
N ASP A 226 -22.64 -12.38 18.79
CA ASP A 226 -23.00 -13.19 17.63
C ASP A 226 -24.47 -13.03 17.20
N LYS A 227 -25.02 -11.81 17.33
CA LYS A 227 -26.39 -11.48 16.91
C LYS A 227 -26.38 -10.48 15.77
N PHE A 228 -27.07 -10.80 14.68
CA PHE A 228 -27.11 -9.94 13.50
C PHE A 228 -27.73 -8.56 13.80
N CYS A 229 -28.76 -8.49 14.64
CA CYS A 229 -29.38 -7.22 15.02
C CYS A 229 -28.43 -6.28 15.79
N ILE A 230 -27.57 -6.83 16.66
CA ILE A 230 -26.55 -6.04 17.35
C ILE A 230 -25.49 -5.59 16.35
N TRP A 231 -25.05 -6.48 15.45
CA TRP A 231 -24.12 -6.12 14.39
C TRP A 231 -24.64 -4.97 13.50
N THR A 232 -25.93 -4.97 13.12
CA THR A 232 -26.50 -3.90 12.29
C THR A 232 -26.42 -2.52 12.95
N GLN A 233 -26.46 -2.44 14.28
CA GLN A 233 -26.27 -1.17 15.01
C GLN A 233 -24.82 -0.66 14.95
N MET A 234 -23.86 -1.58 14.74
CA MET A 234 -22.43 -1.28 14.64
C MET A 234 -21.97 -1.06 13.19
N ALA A 235 -22.82 -1.31 12.19
CA ALA A 235 -22.55 -1.04 10.79
C ALA A 235 -22.45 0.48 10.56
N GLY A 236 -21.33 0.93 9.99
CA GLY A 236 -20.97 2.35 9.86
C GLY A 236 -20.40 2.97 11.15
N VAL A 237 -20.19 2.17 12.21
CA VAL A 237 -19.44 2.56 13.42
C VAL A 237 -18.11 1.80 13.53
N TYR A 238 -18.13 0.47 13.48
CA TYR A 238 -16.93 -0.38 13.46
C TYR A 238 -16.82 -1.19 12.18
N PHE A 239 -17.96 -1.66 11.67
CA PHE A 239 -18.00 -2.59 10.54
C PHE A 239 -18.55 -1.92 9.29
N ARG A 240 -17.98 -2.26 8.14
CA ARG A 240 -18.51 -1.87 6.84
C ARG A 240 -19.78 -2.68 6.56
N PHE A 241 -20.84 -2.01 6.14
CA PHE A 241 -21.99 -2.73 5.59
C PHE A 241 -21.61 -3.27 4.18
N PRO A 242 -21.88 -4.54 3.86
CA PRO A 242 -21.48 -5.13 2.59
C PRO A 242 -21.97 -4.35 1.38
N THR A 243 -21.08 -4.07 0.44
CA THR A 243 -21.38 -3.33 -0.78
C THR A 243 -20.44 -3.73 -1.91
N GLU A 244 -20.96 -3.76 -3.13
CA GLU A 244 -20.18 -3.94 -4.36
C GLU A 244 -19.82 -2.60 -5.00
N ASN A 245 -20.01 -1.47 -4.30
CA ASN A 245 -19.61 -0.16 -4.79
C ASN A 245 -18.09 0.02 -4.68
N TYR A 246 -17.34 -0.72 -5.50
CA TYR A 246 -15.89 -0.70 -5.52
C TYR A 246 -15.30 0.67 -5.89
N GLU A 247 -16.06 1.51 -6.59
CA GLU A 247 -15.64 2.89 -6.87
C GLU A 247 -15.60 3.74 -5.60
N ASP A 248 -16.49 3.46 -4.64
CA ASP A 248 -16.52 4.13 -3.35
C ASP A 248 -15.49 3.56 -2.38
N ILE A 249 -15.31 2.23 -2.38
CA ILE A 249 -14.28 1.56 -1.55
C ILE A 249 -12.88 1.98 -1.99
N TYR A 250 -12.64 1.98 -3.30
CA TYR A 250 -11.36 2.36 -3.93
C TYR A 250 -11.42 3.76 -4.55
N TRP A 251 -12.06 4.70 -3.85
CA TRP A 251 -12.28 6.09 -4.29
C TRP A 251 -10.99 6.82 -4.67
N ASP A 252 -9.84 6.34 -4.19
CA ASP A 252 -8.53 6.91 -4.44
C ASP A 252 -7.62 6.03 -5.30
N ASP A 253 -8.12 4.99 -5.96
CA ASP A 253 -7.36 4.20 -6.93
C ASP A 253 -7.14 4.98 -8.25
N ASP A 254 -6.24 5.96 -8.16
CA ASP A 254 -5.96 6.97 -9.18
C ASP A 254 -4.61 6.74 -9.90
N TYR A 255 -4.05 5.53 -9.79
CA TYR A 255 -2.72 5.23 -10.33
C TYR A 255 -2.65 5.38 -11.86
N ARG A 256 -1.63 6.13 -12.30
CA ARG A 256 -1.39 6.47 -13.71
C ARG A 256 -0.17 5.75 -14.26
N GLU A 257 -0.30 5.24 -15.48
CA GLU A 257 0.83 4.64 -16.21
C GLU A 257 1.99 5.65 -16.32
N GLY A 258 3.19 5.22 -15.92
CA GLY A 258 4.40 6.04 -15.95
C GLY A 258 4.81 6.63 -14.60
N GLU A 259 3.89 6.70 -13.62
CA GLU A 259 4.24 6.96 -12.23
C GLU A 259 4.86 5.72 -11.58
N SER A 260 5.82 5.91 -10.69
CA SER A 260 6.35 4.79 -9.90
C SER A 260 5.31 4.32 -8.88
N ILE A 261 4.91 3.04 -8.94
CA ILE A 261 3.98 2.44 -7.96
C ILE A 261 4.39 2.71 -6.51
N LYS A 262 5.69 2.62 -6.19
CA LYS A 262 6.22 2.90 -4.86
C LYS A 262 6.03 4.37 -4.43
N SER A 263 6.18 5.30 -5.38
CA SER A 263 6.00 6.73 -5.11
C SER A 263 4.52 7.09 -4.99
N TRP A 264 3.67 6.44 -5.78
CA TRP A 264 2.22 6.57 -5.70
C TRP A 264 1.69 6.07 -4.35
N MET A 265 1.98 4.81 -3.96
CA MET A 265 1.59 4.28 -2.65
C MET A 265 2.08 5.16 -1.50
N LYS A 266 3.29 5.73 -1.64
CA LYS A 266 3.84 6.66 -0.65
C LYS A 266 2.99 7.88 -0.39
N LYS A 267 2.30 8.40 -1.39
CA LYS A 267 1.37 9.51 -1.20
C LYS A 267 0.14 9.08 -0.41
N LYS A 268 -0.27 7.81 -0.51
CA LYS A 268 -1.49 7.27 0.13
C LYS A 268 -1.36 7.11 1.64
N TYR A 269 -0.18 6.72 2.14
CA TYR A 269 0.09 6.61 3.57
C TYR A 269 0.92 7.77 4.16
N THR A 270 1.14 8.84 3.39
CA THR A 270 1.66 10.10 3.93
C THR A 270 0.48 11.02 4.17
N GLY A 271 0.24 11.41 5.42
CA GLY A 271 -0.92 12.23 5.72
C GLY A 271 -0.79 13.69 5.24
N PRO A 272 -1.80 14.52 5.51
CA PRO A 272 -2.95 14.23 6.39
C PRO A 272 -3.84 13.11 5.85
N TYR A 273 -4.21 12.17 6.72
CA TYR A 273 -5.07 11.04 6.38
C TYR A 273 -6.51 11.53 6.19
N ARG A 274 -7.14 11.16 5.07
CA ARG A 274 -8.53 11.50 4.77
C ARG A 274 -9.19 10.35 4.06
N TYR A 275 -10.38 10.01 4.53
CA TYR A 275 -11.30 9.14 3.82
C TYR A 275 -12.27 10.00 3.01
N LYS A 276 -12.61 9.58 1.78
CA LYS A 276 -13.59 10.30 0.93
C LYS A 276 -14.65 9.39 0.32
N GLY A 277 -14.68 8.11 0.71
CA GLY A 277 -15.80 7.24 0.39
C GLY A 277 -17.03 7.65 1.19
N TYR A 278 -18.21 7.22 0.75
CA TYR A 278 -19.50 7.58 1.33
C TYR A 278 -20.10 6.38 2.10
N GLY A 279 -19.87 5.15 1.66
CA GLY A 279 -20.53 3.95 2.16
C GLY A 279 -20.17 3.58 3.61
N GLU A 280 -18.98 3.95 4.07
CA GLU A 280 -18.50 3.65 5.42
C GLU A 280 -19.03 4.58 6.52
N HIS A 281 -19.75 5.65 6.16
CA HIS A 281 -20.37 6.51 7.15
C HIS A 281 -21.60 5.86 7.76
N TYR A 282 -21.96 6.31 8.97
CA TYR A 282 -23.06 5.73 9.72
C TYR A 282 -24.39 5.78 8.95
N VAL A 283 -24.74 6.91 8.34
CA VAL A 283 -26.04 7.10 7.68
C VAL A 283 -26.25 6.16 6.48
N PRO A 284 -25.34 6.05 5.49
CA PRO A 284 -25.51 5.12 4.37
C PRO A 284 -25.53 3.65 4.82
N SER A 285 -24.69 3.28 5.79
CA SER A 285 -24.71 1.93 6.36
C SER A 285 -26.06 1.58 7.01
N GLN A 286 -26.67 2.52 7.74
CA GLN A 286 -27.98 2.31 8.35
C GLN A 286 -29.13 2.26 7.33
N ILE A 287 -29.02 2.99 6.21
CA ILE A 287 -29.99 2.87 5.10
C ILE A 287 -30.06 1.43 4.59
N GLU A 288 -28.90 0.82 4.35
CA GLU A 288 -28.83 -0.56 3.85
C GLU A 288 -29.26 -1.58 4.92
N ALA A 289 -28.85 -1.39 6.17
CA ALA A 289 -29.25 -2.24 7.28
C ALA A 289 -30.77 -2.23 7.50
N GLU A 290 -31.40 -1.05 7.55
CA GLU A 290 -32.86 -0.94 7.68
C GLU A 290 -33.59 -1.54 6.46
N SER A 291 -33.06 -1.34 5.25
CA SER A 291 -33.60 -1.93 4.02
C SER A 291 -33.62 -3.46 4.09
N LEU A 292 -32.51 -4.07 4.50
CA LEU A 292 -32.38 -5.52 4.65
C LEU A 292 -33.35 -6.07 5.72
N LEU A 293 -33.41 -5.41 6.87
CA LEU A 293 -34.30 -5.80 7.98
C LEU A 293 -35.79 -5.62 7.65
N ALA A 294 -36.15 -4.67 6.77
CA ALA A 294 -37.52 -4.44 6.33
C ALA A 294 -37.94 -5.40 5.22
N MET A 295 -37.02 -5.82 4.35
CA MET A 295 -37.31 -6.69 3.21
C MET A 295 -37.59 -8.14 3.61
N ARG A 296 -37.01 -8.62 4.72
CA ARG A 296 -37.03 -10.03 5.13
C ARG A 296 -37.35 -10.17 6.61
N GLU A 297 -38.47 -10.81 6.94
CA GLU A 297 -38.75 -11.23 8.32
C GLU A 297 -38.03 -12.53 8.69
N GLU A 298 -37.94 -13.46 7.74
CA GLU A 298 -37.29 -14.77 7.87
C GLU A 298 -36.23 -14.99 6.80
N ILE A 299 -35.22 -15.78 7.14
CA ILE A 299 -34.18 -16.29 6.24
C ILE A 299 -34.24 -17.81 6.16
N THR A 300 -33.81 -18.35 5.03
CA THR A 300 -33.69 -19.80 4.83
C THR A 300 -32.23 -20.21 4.98
N LEU A 301 -31.95 -21.03 5.99
CA LEU A 301 -30.63 -21.53 6.31
C LEU A 301 -30.42 -22.90 5.68
N ARG A 302 -29.23 -23.09 5.08
CA ARG A 302 -28.81 -24.35 4.48
C ARG A 302 -27.52 -24.78 5.16
N GLU A 303 -27.61 -25.73 6.07
CA GLU A 303 -26.43 -26.25 6.72
C GLU A 303 -25.64 -27.14 5.77
N PHE A 304 -24.33 -26.90 5.69
CA PHE A 304 -23.43 -27.71 4.91
C PHE A 304 -22.67 -28.68 5.82
N ALA A 305 -23.00 -29.96 5.73
CA ALA A 305 -22.20 -31.02 6.34
C ALA A 305 -21.29 -31.66 5.28
N PHE A 306 -19.97 -31.65 5.50
CA PHE A 306 -18.99 -32.34 4.65
C PHE A 306 -19.01 -33.84 4.98
N GLY A 307 -19.10 -34.71 3.97
CA GLY A 307 -19.11 -36.17 4.15
C GLY A 307 -20.40 -36.79 4.70
N ALA A 308 -21.49 -36.04 4.86
CA ALA A 308 -22.77 -36.59 5.28
C ALA A 308 -23.49 -37.33 4.13
N GLU A 309 -24.03 -38.54 4.40
CA GLU A 309 -24.81 -39.32 3.42
C GLU A 309 -26.06 -38.59 2.95
N LYS A 310 -26.66 -37.77 3.82
CA LYS A 310 -27.77 -36.88 3.49
C LYS A 310 -27.49 -35.48 4.04
N LYS A 311 -27.61 -34.47 3.19
CA LYS A 311 -27.50 -33.06 3.61
C LYS A 311 -28.64 -32.72 4.59
N PRO A 312 -28.38 -31.90 5.63
CA PRO A 312 -29.45 -31.35 6.47
C PRO A 312 -30.51 -30.65 5.62
N GLU A 313 -31.78 -30.83 5.98
CA GLU A 313 -32.87 -30.12 5.31
C GLU A 313 -32.80 -28.63 5.66
N PRO A 314 -33.04 -27.72 4.71
CA PRO A 314 -33.09 -26.29 5.01
C PRO A 314 -34.17 -25.96 6.05
N TYR A 315 -33.88 -25.02 6.93
CA TYR A 315 -34.84 -24.52 7.92
C TYR A 315 -34.92 -23.00 7.87
N LYS A 316 -35.96 -22.45 8.51
CA LYS A 316 -36.18 -21.01 8.59
C LYS A 316 -35.78 -20.47 9.95
N ALA A 317 -35.19 -19.28 9.96
CA ALA A 317 -34.92 -18.50 11.17
C ALA A 317 -35.42 -17.08 10.98
N LYS A 318 -35.85 -16.42 12.06
CA LYS A 318 -36.18 -14.99 12.02
C LYS A 318 -34.89 -14.19 11.89
N LEU A 319 -34.84 -13.25 10.96
CA LEU A 319 -33.64 -12.45 10.69
C LEU A 319 -33.15 -11.68 11.93
N LYS A 320 -34.08 -11.16 12.74
CA LYS A 320 -33.77 -10.40 13.96
C LYS A 320 -33.19 -11.23 15.10
N GLU A 321 -33.43 -12.54 15.07
CA GLU A 321 -32.97 -13.50 16.08
C GLU A 321 -31.78 -14.34 15.58
N ALA A 322 -31.42 -14.21 14.30
CA ALA A 322 -30.35 -14.97 13.66
C ALA A 322 -28.96 -14.50 14.11
N THR A 323 -28.02 -15.44 14.11
CA THR A 323 -26.60 -15.13 14.32
C THR A 323 -25.99 -14.46 13.10
N VAL A 324 -24.83 -13.82 13.27
CA VAL A 324 -24.14 -13.19 12.13
C VAL A 324 -23.76 -14.26 11.09
N ASP A 325 -23.20 -15.38 11.56
CA ASP A 325 -22.82 -16.52 10.71
C ASP A 325 -24.01 -17.07 9.91
N GLN A 326 -25.17 -17.23 10.56
CA GLN A 326 -26.39 -17.68 9.90
C GLN A 326 -26.81 -16.74 8.77
N VAL A 327 -26.77 -15.44 9.02
CA VAL A 327 -27.12 -14.45 7.99
C VAL A 327 -26.13 -14.48 6.84
N MET A 328 -24.82 -14.52 7.10
CA MET A 328 -23.81 -14.65 6.05
C MET A 328 -23.95 -15.94 5.24
N HIS A 329 -24.36 -17.05 5.87
CA HIS A 329 -24.62 -18.31 5.15
C HIS A 329 -25.90 -18.25 4.30
N ALA A 330 -26.91 -17.48 4.73
CA ALA A 330 -28.14 -17.28 3.98
C ALA A 330 -27.94 -16.36 2.77
N PHE A 331 -26.98 -15.43 2.85
CA PHE A 331 -26.69 -14.43 1.83
C PHE A 331 -25.24 -14.55 1.38
N ALA A 332 -25.01 -15.22 0.25
CA ALA A 332 -23.68 -15.50 -0.28
C ALA A 332 -22.78 -14.25 -0.43
N ASP A 333 -23.37 -13.07 -0.62
CA ASP A 333 -22.65 -11.82 -0.89
C ASP A 333 -22.53 -10.91 0.36
N LEU A 334 -23.00 -11.36 1.54
CA LEU A 334 -22.99 -10.56 2.77
C LEU A 334 -21.77 -10.90 3.62
N THR A 335 -20.78 -10.00 3.68
CA THR A 335 -19.57 -10.14 4.52
C THR A 335 -19.57 -9.20 5.71
N CYS A 336 -19.92 -9.68 6.90
CA CYS A 336 -20.11 -8.83 8.09
C CYS A 336 -18.83 -8.53 8.90
N TYR A 337 -17.69 -9.12 8.54
CA TYR A 337 -16.46 -9.07 9.34
C TYR A 337 -15.52 -7.90 9.03
N GLU A 338 -15.78 -7.15 7.95
CA GLU A 338 -14.90 -6.08 7.50
C GLU A 338 -15.02 -4.85 8.39
N LEU A 339 -13.89 -4.36 8.89
CA LEU A 339 -13.78 -3.09 9.61
C LEU A 339 -13.82 -1.90 8.66
N LEU A 340 -14.27 -0.75 9.17
CA LEU A 340 -14.25 0.51 8.43
C LEU A 340 -12.82 1.00 8.25
N GLU A 341 -12.42 1.26 7.01
CA GLU A 341 -11.08 1.72 6.69
C GLU A 341 -10.84 3.20 7.03
N ARG A 342 -11.90 3.98 7.24
CA ARG A 342 -11.81 5.37 7.71
C ARG A 342 -11.32 5.52 9.16
N LEU A 343 -11.35 4.46 9.97
CA LEU A 343 -11.04 4.53 11.40
C LEU A 343 -9.54 4.75 11.64
N PRO A 344 -9.16 5.71 12.51
CA PRO A 344 -7.79 5.86 12.98
C PRO A 344 -7.37 4.68 13.85
N LEU A 345 -6.14 4.21 13.68
CA LEU A 345 -5.66 2.99 14.32
C LEU A 345 -5.66 3.09 15.84
N ALA A 346 -5.29 4.24 16.40
CA ALA A 346 -5.27 4.46 17.85
C ALA A 346 -6.66 4.39 18.51
N GLU A 347 -7.74 4.56 17.75
CA GLU A 347 -9.10 4.51 18.27
C GLU A 347 -9.65 3.08 18.33
N ILE A 348 -9.07 2.13 17.58
CA ILE A 348 -9.56 0.75 17.48
C ILE A 348 -8.60 -0.28 18.10
N LEU A 349 -7.29 -0.02 18.06
CA LEU A 349 -6.24 -0.95 18.44
C LEU A 349 -5.54 -0.47 19.71
N ARG A 350 -5.53 -1.33 20.72
CA ARG A 350 -4.84 -1.06 21.99
C ARG A 350 -3.46 -1.70 22.02
N VAL A 351 -2.56 -1.14 22.82
CA VAL A 351 -1.27 -1.75 23.14
C VAL A 351 -1.49 -3.13 23.79
N LYS A 352 -0.76 -4.11 23.28
CA LYS A 352 -0.80 -5.52 23.70
C LYS A 352 -0.49 -5.66 25.18
N GLY A 353 -1.24 -6.52 25.86
CA GLY A 353 -1.03 -6.84 27.28
C GLY A 353 -1.46 -5.75 28.29
N GLN A 354 -1.98 -4.60 27.84
CA GLN A 354 -2.50 -3.56 28.74
C GLN A 354 -3.99 -3.76 29.04
N ASN A 355 -4.36 -4.02 30.31
CA ASN A 355 -5.74 -4.14 30.81
C ASN A 355 -6.62 -5.15 30.03
N LYS A 356 -7.79 -5.54 30.53
CA LYS A 356 -8.75 -6.33 29.72
C LYS A 356 -9.62 -5.37 28.90
N ILE A 357 -9.96 -5.69 27.65
CA ILE A 357 -11.01 -4.94 26.92
C ILE A 357 -12.35 -5.40 27.47
N GLU A 358 -13.12 -4.47 28.02
CA GLU A 358 -14.47 -4.76 28.50
C GLU A 358 -15.47 -4.45 27.39
N LEU A 359 -15.61 -5.38 26.43
CA LEU A 359 -16.47 -5.21 25.25
C LEU A 359 -17.94 -4.90 25.61
N LYS A 360 -18.40 -5.36 26.77
CA LYS A 360 -19.72 -4.99 27.32
C LYS A 360 -19.84 -3.48 27.57
N LYS A 361 -18.82 -2.82 28.13
CA LYS A 361 -18.83 -1.36 28.35
C LYS A 361 -18.86 -0.60 27.02
N ILE A 362 -18.25 -1.18 25.98
CA ILE A 362 -18.31 -0.62 24.62
C ILE A 362 -19.73 -0.67 24.08
N ARG A 363 -20.43 -1.80 24.24
CA ARG A 363 -21.86 -1.89 23.89
C ARG A 363 -22.71 -0.90 24.66
N GLU A 364 -22.56 -0.81 25.97
CA GLU A 364 -23.30 0.15 26.82
C GLU A 364 -23.05 1.61 26.41
N TYR A 365 -21.82 1.93 26.00
CA TYR A 365 -21.47 3.23 25.42
C TYR A 365 -22.21 3.45 24.09
N LEU A 366 -22.16 2.50 23.16
CA LEU A 366 -22.79 2.62 21.85
C LEU A 366 -24.30 2.76 21.98
N ASP A 367 -24.94 1.94 22.81
CA ASP A 367 -26.39 2.03 23.07
C ASP A 367 -26.77 3.44 23.55
N ARG A 368 -25.97 4.01 24.46
CA ARG A 368 -26.19 5.37 24.96
C ARG A 368 -26.01 6.41 23.87
N GLU A 369 -24.96 6.35 23.06
CA GLU A 369 -24.73 7.33 22.01
C GLU A 369 -25.76 7.22 20.87
N LEU A 370 -26.07 6.00 20.44
CA LEU A 370 -27.08 5.71 19.43
C LEU A 370 -28.48 6.12 19.86
N SER A 371 -28.82 6.00 21.15
CA SER A 371 -30.13 6.43 21.68
C SER A 371 -30.39 7.94 21.55
N LYS A 372 -29.35 8.75 21.34
CA LYS A 372 -29.45 10.20 21.11
C LYS A 372 -29.84 10.54 19.67
N LEU A 373 -29.75 9.57 18.75
CA LEU A 373 -30.00 9.77 17.33
C LEU A 373 -31.42 9.31 16.98
N ASN A 374 -32.12 10.09 16.15
CA ASN A 374 -33.32 9.63 15.47
C ASN A 374 -32.95 9.23 14.03
N ILE A 375 -32.52 7.98 13.87
CA ILE A 375 -31.97 7.51 12.59
C ILE A 375 -32.96 7.65 11.43
N LYS A 376 -34.26 7.47 11.67
CA LYS A 376 -35.30 7.61 10.65
C LYS A 376 -35.41 9.03 10.12
N GLU A 377 -35.42 10.01 11.02
CA GLU A 377 -35.43 11.43 10.64
C GLU A 377 -34.14 11.83 9.91
N ILE A 378 -32.99 11.32 10.35
CA ILE A 378 -31.69 11.59 9.72
C ILE A 378 -31.65 11.02 8.30
N ILE A 379 -32.11 9.78 8.11
CA ILE A 379 -32.19 9.14 6.79
C ILE A 379 -33.15 9.90 5.88
N GLU A 380 -34.30 10.35 6.40
CA GLU A 380 -35.25 11.14 5.64
C GLU A 380 -34.68 12.51 5.25
N GLU A 381 -33.97 13.19 6.17
CA GLU A 381 -33.23 14.42 5.89
C GLU A 381 -32.19 14.20 4.79
N TYR A 382 -31.38 13.14 4.89
CA TYR A 382 -30.36 12.80 3.89
C TYR A 382 -30.96 12.60 2.50
N ARG A 383 -32.02 11.77 2.39
CA ARG A 383 -32.69 11.47 1.11
C ARG A 383 -33.37 12.69 0.48
N ASN A 384 -33.89 13.61 1.29
CA ASN A 384 -34.58 14.80 0.81
C ASN A 384 -33.63 15.99 0.56
N THR A 385 -32.40 15.91 1.05
CA THR A 385 -31.41 16.98 0.90
C THR A 385 -30.73 16.89 -0.45
N ARG A 386 -30.85 17.96 -1.24
CA ARG A 386 -30.03 18.15 -2.43
C ARG A 386 -28.72 18.86 -2.06
N PHE A 387 -27.66 18.09 -1.85
CA PHE A 387 -26.35 18.64 -1.53
C PHE A 387 -25.79 19.49 -2.67
N ARG A 388 -25.19 20.64 -2.32
CA ARG A 388 -24.62 21.59 -3.31
C ARG A 388 -23.28 21.11 -3.89
N SER A 389 -22.63 20.17 -3.22
CA SER A 389 -21.31 19.60 -3.57
C SER A 389 -21.05 18.36 -2.71
N GLY A 390 -20.24 17.42 -3.18
CA GLY A 390 -19.85 16.23 -2.39
C GLY A 390 -19.19 16.56 -1.05
N LYS A 391 -18.47 17.68 -0.94
CA LYS A 391 -17.94 18.17 0.36
C LYS A 391 -19.03 18.43 1.40
N LYS A 392 -20.19 18.97 0.97
CA LYS A 392 -21.31 19.27 1.88
C LYS A 392 -22.06 18.01 2.29
N GLU A 393 -22.05 17.01 1.42
CA GLU A 393 -22.58 15.68 1.72
C GLU A 393 -21.67 14.96 2.71
N GLN A 394 -20.36 14.96 2.49
CA GLN A 394 -19.36 14.46 3.45
C GLN A 394 -19.49 15.14 4.83
N GLU A 395 -19.54 16.48 4.89
CA GLU A 395 -19.75 17.21 6.16
C GLU A 395 -21.06 16.82 6.86
N PHE A 396 -22.11 16.45 6.10
CA PHE A 396 -23.37 15.95 6.67
C PHE A 396 -23.20 14.54 7.23
N LEU A 397 -22.50 13.66 6.51
CA LEU A 397 -22.26 12.28 6.92
C LEU A 397 -21.37 12.21 8.17
N GLU A 398 -20.23 12.91 8.17
CA GLU A 398 -19.27 12.98 9.27
C GLU A 398 -19.91 13.50 10.57
N LYS A 399 -20.95 14.35 10.49
CA LYS A 399 -21.70 14.86 11.66
C LYS A 399 -22.33 13.73 12.48
N TYR A 400 -22.69 12.63 11.83
CA TYR A 400 -23.39 11.50 12.45
C TYR A 400 -22.48 10.29 12.68
N ASP A 401 -21.20 10.37 12.33
CA ASP A 401 -20.23 9.35 12.70
C ASP A 401 -19.96 9.41 14.20
N LEU A 402 -19.94 8.23 14.82
CA LEU A 402 -19.72 8.08 16.26
C LEU A 402 -18.22 7.90 16.57
N PRO A 403 -17.69 8.52 17.63
CA PRO A 403 -16.38 8.18 18.16
C PRO A 403 -16.35 6.73 18.61
N VAL A 404 -15.26 6.03 18.28
CA VAL A 404 -15.06 4.62 18.65
C VAL A 404 -14.13 4.49 19.86
N MET A 405 -14.10 3.28 20.43
CA MET A 405 -13.20 2.89 21.51
C MET A 405 -12.42 1.64 21.09
N PRO A 406 -11.21 1.40 21.63
CA PRO A 406 -10.42 0.24 21.25
C PRO A 406 -11.14 -1.07 21.55
N VAL A 407 -11.29 -1.91 20.53
CA VAL A 407 -12.04 -3.18 20.58
C VAL A 407 -11.14 -4.41 20.54
N THR A 408 -9.86 -4.24 20.20
CA THR A 408 -8.91 -5.35 20.12
C THR A 408 -7.47 -4.90 20.42
N ASP A 409 -6.59 -5.85 20.72
CA ASP A 409 -5.13 -5.67 20.78
C ASP A 409 -4.39 -6.30 19.57
N GLN A 410 -5.14 -6.98 18.70
CA GLN A 410 -4.66 -7.53 17.43
C GLN A 410 -5.71 -7.33 16.33
N LEU A 411 -5.26 -6.98 15.12
CA LEU A 411 -6.06 -6.97 13.90
C LEU A 411 -5.56 -8.05 12.95
N ILE A 412 -6.44 -8.49 12.07
CA ILE A 412 -6.11 -9.39 10.98
C ILE A 412 -6.32 -8.61 9.68
N TYR A 413 -5.29 -8.54 8.85
CA TYR A 413 -5.37 -7.97 7.51
C TYR A 413 -5.34 -9.10 6.48
N ARG A 414 -6.36 -9.18 5.62
CA ARG A 414 -6.46 -10.14 4.53
C ARG A 414 -6.28 -9.44 3.20
N TYR A 415 -5.54 -10.08 2.29
CA TYR A 415 -5.30 -9.56 0.95
C TYR A 415 -5.22 -10.70 -0.05
N ASP A 416 -5.81 -10.50 -1.24
CA ASP A 416 -5.92 -11.51 -2.27
C ASP A 416 -6.60 -12.78 -1.74
N TYR A 417 -7.93 -12.82 -1.81
CA TYR A 417 -8.71 -13.96 -1.31
C TYR A 417 -8.47 -15.26 -2.11
N GLY A 418 -7.75 -15.19 -3.25
CA GLY A 418 -7.27 -16.36 -3.98
C GLY A 418 -5.97 -16.92 -3.38
N ASP A 419 -4.96 -16.06 -3.21
CA ASP A 419 -3.67 -16.45 -2.64
C ASP A 419 -3.71 -16.60 -1.10
N GLY A 420 -4.68 -15.98 -0.44
CA GLY A 420 -4.96 -16.12 0.99
C GLY A 420 -3.94 -15.44 1.90
N TRP A 421 -3.40 -14.28 1.53
CA TRP A 421 -2.42 -13.59 2.39
C TRP A 421 -3.10 -13.06 3.65
N GLU A 422 -2.60 -13.47 4.81
CA GLU A 422 -3.06 -12.98 6.11
C GLU A 422 -1.88 -12.39 6.91
N VAL A 423 -2.04 -11.15 7.37
CA VAL A 423 -1.06 -10.42 8.18
C VAL A 423 -1.68 -10.09 9.53
N LEU A 424 -1.08 -10.61 10.59
CA LEU A 424 -1.43 -10.31 11.98
C LEU A 424 -0.77 -9.00 12.39
N ILE A 425 -1.57 -8.07 12.93
CA ILE A 425 -1.12 -6.72 13.30
C ILE A 425 -1.34 -6.53 14.79
N SER A 426 -0.27 -6.36 15.57
CA SER A 426 -0.36 -6.01 16.99
C SER A 426 0.28 -4.65 17.26
N CYS A 427 -0.29 -3.91 18.22
CA CYS A 427 0.33 -2.70 18.75
C CYS A 427 1.22 -3.08 19.94
N GLU A 428 2.53 -3.02 19.77
CA GLU A 428 3.49 -3.44 20.79
C GLU A 428 3.75 -2.35 21.82
N ASN A 429 3.66 -1.07 21.41
CA ASN A 429 3.83 0.06 22.32
C ASN A 429 3.23 1.34 21.71
N ALA A 430 3.04 2.37 22.52
CA ALA A 430 2.56 3.68 22.10
C ALA A 430 3.31 4.79 22.83
N TYR A 431 3.55 5.91 22.14
CA TYR A 431 4.41 6.97 22.62
C TYR A 431 3.77 8.34 22.47
N LYS A 432 4.16 9.23 23.39
CA LYS A 432 3.78 10.63 23.38
C LYS A 432 5.03 11.51 23.50
N GLY A 433 5.11 12.52 22.65
CA GLY A 433 6.12 13.57 22.72
C GLY A 433 5.59 14.75 23.52
N ASP A 434 6.44 15.39 24.31
CA ASP A 434 6.13 16.69 24.92
C ASP A 434 6.67 17.85 24.09
N GLU A 435 6.29 19.08 24.47
CA GLU A 435 6.71 20.31 23.80
C GLU A 435 8.24 20.55 23.86
N THR A 436 8.94 19.84 24.74
CA THR A 436 10.40 19.95 24.90
C THR A 436 11.17 18.96 24.01
N GLY A 437 10.46 18.08 23.30
CA GLY A 437 11.04 17.01 22.47
C GLY A 437 11.39 15.75 23.26
N LEU A 438 10.95 15.64 24.52
CA LEU A 438 11.12 14.41 25.30
C LEU A 438 9.98 13.44 24.96
N TRP A 439 10.36 12.19 24.71
CA TRP A 439 9.42 11.12 24.40
C TRP A 439 9.28 10.16 25.58
N LYS A 440 8.05 9.69 25.81
CA LYS A 440 7.73 8.65 26.79
C LYS A 440 6.72 7.67 26.21
N ASP A 441 6.72 6.46 26.73
CA ASP A 441 5.62 5.53 26.50
C ASP A 441 4.37 5.91 27.32
N MET A 442 3.27 5.18 27.12
CA MET A 442 2.03 5.41 27.85
C MET A 442 2.11 5.14 29.37
N ASN A 443 3.13 4.41 29.83
CA ASN A 443 3.42 4.20 31.25
C ASN A 443 4.35 5.29 31.83
N ARG A 444 4.72 6.30 31.03
CA ARG A 444 5.65 7.39 31.35
C ARG A 444 7.12 6.95 31.51
N GLU A 445 7.47 5.80 30.94
CA GLU A 445 8.83 5.26 30.89
C GLU A 445 9.58 5.73 29.62
N MET A 446 10.88 5.46 29.57
CA MET A 446 11.69 5.77 28.38
C MET A 446 11.27 4.89 27.20
N PRO A 447 11.16 5.45 25.97
CA PRO A 447 10.83 4.67 24.79
C PRO A 447 11.84 3.55 24.55
N ASP A 448 11.35 2.41 24.07
CA ASP A 448 12.18 1.28 23.66
C ASP A 448 12.71 1.42 22.21
N VAL A 449 12.44 2.57 21.58
CA VAL A 449 12.92 2.97 20.25
C VAL A 449 13.66 4.32 20.31
N PRO A 450 14.59 4.58 19.38
CA PRO A 450 15.29 5.88 19.32
C PRO A 450 14.34 7.07 19.12
N ALA A 451 14.54 8.16 19.88
CA ALA A 451 13.68 9.34 19.81
C ALA A 451 13.68 10.03 18.43
N ASP A 452 14.81 10.01 17.70
CA ASP A 452 14.90 10.55 16.34
C ASP A 452 13.96 9.84 15.36
N LYS A 453 13.64 8.56 15.61
CA LYS A 453 12.67 7.79 14.82
C LYS A 453 11.23 8.18 15.10
N LEU A 454 10.92 8.49 16.36
CA LEU A 454 9.60 9.00 16.77
C LEU A 454 9.37 10.39 16.15
N GLU A 455 10.35 11.28 16.28
CA GLU A 455 10.33 12.60 15.65
C GLU A 455 10.22 12.51 14.12
N GLU A 456 10.97 11.61 13.48
CA GLU A 456 10.90 11.37 12.04
C GLU A 456 9.49 10.95 11.59
N THR A 457 8.83 10.07 12.36
CA THR A 457 7.46 9.59 12.10
C THR A 457 6.46 10.74 12.13
N VAL A 458 6.52 11.58 13.17
CA VAL A 458 5.62 12.75 13.31
C VAL A 458 5.93 13.81 12.26
N ALA A 459 7.20 14.17 12.06
CA ALA A 459 7.61 15.23 11.15
C ALA A 459 7.29 14.89 9.69
N LYS A 460 7.41 13.62 9.30
CA LYS A 460 7.02 13.14 7.96
C LYS A 460 5.55 12.78 7.87
N HIS A 461 4.88 12.64 9.03
CA HIS A 461 3.50 12.21 9.19
C HIS A 461 3.18 10.98 8.33
N ARG A 462 4.03 9.96 8.47
CA ARG A 462 3.90 8.68 7.76
C ARG A 462 4.64 7.54 8.47
N PRO A 463 4.25 6.29 8.19
CA PRO A 463 4.96 5.12 8.68
C PRO A 463 6.45 5.07 8.33
N ILE A 464 7.26 4.54 9.25
CA ILE A 464 8.66 4.15 8.99
C ILE A 464 8.89 2.73 9.48
N CYS A 465 9.71 1.97 8.73
CA CYS A 465 10.09 0.61 9.11
C CYS A 465 11.39 0.65 9.93
N ILE A 466 11.34 0.10 11.14
CA ILE A 466 12.48 0.05 12.07
C ILE A 466 13.19 -1.30 12.04
N GLN A 467 12.45 -2.38 11.77
CA GLN A 467 13.00 -3.74 11.69
C GLN A 467 12.16 -4.60 10.73
N LYS A 468 12.81 -5.60 10.11
CA LYS A 468 12.14 -6.61 9.28
C LYS A 468 12.85 -7.95 9.32
N ASP A 469 12.09 -9.00 9.02
CA ASP A 469 12.58 -10.35 8.74
C ASP A 469 11.89 -10.90 7.48
N GLY A 470 12.62 -11.60 6.63
CA GLY A 470 12.13 -12.02 5.30
C GLY A 470 12.15 -10.93 4.22
N ILE A 471 12.23 -11.36 2.96
CA ILE A 471 12.17 -10.49 1.76
C ILE A 471 10.73 -10.06 1.44
N GLU A 472 10.59 -9.19 0.43
CA GLU A 472 9.30 -8.85 -0.16
C GLU A 472 8.73 -10.03 -0.98
N LEU A 473 7.41 -10.21 -0.90
CA LEU A 473 6.57 -11.19 -1.59
C LEU A 473 6.12 -10.66 -2.96
N VAL A 474 5.21 -11.40 -3.60
CA VAL A 474 4.71 -11.13 -4.96
C VAL A 474 3.21 -11.40 -5.03
N ASP A 475 2.45 -10.55 -5.74
CA ASP A 475 1.03 -10.80 -6.05
C ASP A 475 0.85 -11.97 -7.04
N ASP A 476 -0.32 -12.61 -7.01
CA ASP A 476 -0.75 -13.65 -7.99
C ASP A 476 0.28 -14.80 -8.11
N VAL A 477 0.97 -15.14 -7.01
CA VAL A 477 2.01 -16.19 -7.01
C VAL A 477 1.46 -17.53 -6.53
N GLY A 478 0.25 -17.58 -5.95
CA GLY A 478 -0.33 -18.78 -5.36
C GLY A 478 -0.02 -18.90 -3.86
N GLY A 479 -0.05 -17.77 -3.14
CA GLY A 479 0.18 -17.74 -1.70
C GLY A 479 1.60 -18.16 -1.31
N ILE A 480 1.77 -18.64 -0.06
CA ILE A 480 3.10 -19.05 0.43
C ILE A 480 3.66 -20.24 -0.33
N SER A 481 2.84 -21.23 -0.65
CA SER A 481 3.27 -22.41 -1.40
C SER A 481 3.80 -22.04 -2.78
N GLY A 482 3.05 -21.21 -3.51
CA GLY A 482 3.48 -20.75 -4.82
C GLY A 482 4.71 -19.84 -4.76
N PHE A 483 4.85 -19.00 -3.72
CA PHE A 483 6.07 -18.21 -3.51
C PHE A 483 7.29 -19.11 -3.22
N CYS A 484 7.12 -20.16 -2.43
CA CYS A 484 8.19 -21.13 -2.16
C CYS A 484 8.56 -21.93 -3.42
N GLU A 485 7.58 -22.32 -4.24
CA GLU A 485 7.82 -22.97 -5.53
C GLU A 485 8.57 -22.04 -6.49
N MET A 486 8.20 -20.76 -6.54
CA MET A 486 8.91 -19.73 -7.31
C MET A 486 10.38 -19.64 -6.87
N LEU A 487 10.64 -19.54 -5.56
CA LEU A 487 12.00 -19.49 -5.01
C LEU A 487 12.79 -20.76 -5.32
N ARG A 488 12.18 -21.94 -5.15
CA ARG A 488 12.80 -23.23 -5.48
C ARG A 488 13.20 -23.29 -6.94
N THR A 489 12.31 -22.93 -7.85
CA THR A 489 12.57 -22.90 -9.30
C THR A 489 13.70 -21.94 -9.66
N ILE A 490 13.82 -20.81 -8.97
CA ILE A 490 14.88 -19.83 -9.21
C ILE A 490 16.24 -20.28 -8.63
N CYS A 491 16.23 -20.82 -7.42
CA CYS A 491 17.44 -21.02 -6.60
C CYS A 491 18.01 -22.44 -6.69
N GLU A 492 17.15 -23.46 -6.81
CA GLU A 492 17.53 -24.89 -6.85
C GLU A 492 17.54 -25.46 -8.27
N CYS A 493 17.56 -24.61 -9.30
CA CYS A 493 17.57 -25.03 -10.70
C CYS A 493 18.84 -25.81 -11.08
N ASP A 494 18.66 -26.99 -11.68
CA ASP A 494 19.76 -27.71 -12.34
C ASP A 494 20.16 -26.99 -13.63
N MET A 495 21.27 -26.26 -13.57
CA MET A 495 21.81 -25.48 -14.69
C MET A 495 22.28 -26.35 -15.87
N ASN A 496 22.43 -27.68 -15.70
CA ASN A 496 22.79 -28.58 -16.78
C ASN A 496 21.58 -28.98 -17.64
N ASN A 497 20.37 -28.88 -17.09
CA ASN A 497 19.14 -29.18 -17.80
C ASN A 497 18.63 -27.92 -18.55
N LYS A 498 18.50 -28.01 -19.87
CA LYS A 498 18.05 -26.87 -20.71
C LYS A 498 16.62 -26.45 -20.39
N GLU A 499 15.71 -27.40 -20.19
CA GLU A 499 14.30 -27.13 -19.89
C GLU A 499 14.16 -26.40 -18.54
N LYS A 500 14.90 -26.86 -17.53
CA LYS A 500 14.91 -26.23 -16.20
C LYS A 500 15.48 -24.81 -16.23
N ARG A 501 16.51 -24.55 -17.04
CA ARG A 501 17.02 -23.18 -17.24
C ARG A 501 15.99 -22.25 -17.89
N GLU A 502 15.26 -22.74 -18.88
CA GLU A 502 14.21 -21.97 -19.55
C GLU A 502 13.05 -21.66 -18.60
N GLU A 503 12.61 -22.66 -17.82
CA GLU A 503 11.61 -22.49 -16.76
C GLU A 503 12.04 -21.43 -15.75
N ARG A 504 13.29 -21.50 -15.26
CA ARG A 504 13.86 -20.51 -14.35
C ARG A 504 13.88 -19.09 -14.94
N GLU A 505 14.28 -18.94 -16.20
CA GLU A 505 14.31 -17.62 -16.86
C GLU A 505 12.90 -17.05 -17.01
N ASN A 506 11.92 -17.87 -17.40
CA ASN A 506 10.52 -17.47 -17.51
C ASN A 506 9.95 -16.98 -16.17
N ILE A 507 10.21 -17.73 -15.08
CA ILE A 507 9.78 -17.35 -13.73
C ILE A 507 10.47 -16.07 -13.26
N LEU A 508 11.76 -15.90 -13.53
CA LEU A 508 12.48 -14.66 -13.21
C LEU A 508 11.92 -13.45 -13.96
N ASP A 509 11.62 -13.61 -15.25
CA ASP A 509 11.05 -12.53 -16.05
C ASP A 509 9.63 -12.18 -15.59
N TRP A 510 8.82 -13.17 -15.23
CA TRP A 510 7.52 -12.96 -14.60
C TRP A 510 7.66 -12.23 -13.25
N ALA A 511 8.53 -12.70 -12.35
CA ALA A 511 8.72 -12.08 -11.04
C ALA A 511 9.23 -10.64 -11.16
N HIS A 512 10.16 -10.39 -12.08
CA HIS A 512 10.62 -9.03 -12.40
C HIS A 512 9.49 -8.15 -12.93
N MET A 513 8.63 -8.67 -13.82
CA MET A 513 7.45 -7.96 -14.31
C MET A 513 6.50 -7.62 -13.16
N MET A 514 6.36 -8.49 -12.17
CA MET A 514 5.60 -8.29 -10.94
C MET A 514 6.35 -7.44 -9.89
N GLY A 515 7.45 -6.78 -10.27
CA GLY A 515 8.14 -5.81 -9.41
C GLY A 515 9.09 -6.42 -8.37
N TRP A 516 9.14 -7.75 -8.28
CA TRP A 516 10.05 -8.47 -7.40
C TRP A 516 11.49 -8.38 -7.93
N THR A 517 12.47 -8.37 -7.01
CA THR A 517 13.90 -8.27 -7.39
C THR A 517 14.80 -9.28 -6.69
N GLY A 518 14.27 -10.07 -5.76
CA GLY A 518 15.04 -10.97 -4.90
C GLY A 518 16.03 -10.29 -3.95
N ARG A 519 16.11 -8.96 -3.95
CA ARG A 519 17.00 -8.22 -3.06
C ARG A 519 16.39 -8.09 -1.69
N ASN A 520 17.16 -8.39 -0.66
CA ASN A 520 16.78 -8.06 0.70
C ASN A 520 16.92 -6.54 0.92
N ILE A 521 15.81 -5.81 0.76
CA ILE A 521 15.76 -4.37 0.95
C ILE A 521 15.91 -4.04 2.43
N SER A 522 16.75 -3.05 2.78
CA SER A 522 16.91 -2.60 4.18
C SER A 522 15.61 -1.99 4.75
N PRO A 523 15.36 -2.06 6.07
CA PRO A 523 14.18 -1.43 6.70
C PRO A 523 13.95 0.02 6.26
N LYS A 524 15.03 0.82 6.20
CA LYS A 524 15.00 2.24 5.78
C LYS A 524 14.46 2.45 4.36
N GLN A 525 14.59 1.46 3.48
CA GLN A 525 14.12 1.53 2.09
C GLN A 525 12.73 0.89 1.91
N THR A 526 12.25 0.13 2.90
CA THR A 526 10.93 -0.49 2.89
C THR A 526 9.81 0.56 2.94
N LEU A 527 9.89 1.60 3.79
CA LEU A 527 8.92 2.70 3.92
C LEU A 527 9.48 4.12 3.70
#